data_AF-A0A0R3M4N5-F1
#
_entry.id   AF-A0A0R3M4N5-F1
#
_cell.length_a   1.000
_cell.length_b   1.000
_cell.length_c   1.000
_cell.angle_alpha   90.00
_cell.angle_beta   90.00
_cell.angle_gamma   90.00
#
_symmetry.space_group_name_H-M   'P 1'
#
loop_
_entity.id
_entity.type
_entity.pdbx_description
1 polymer ?
#
loop_
_entity_poly.entity_id
_entity_poly.type
_entity_poly.pdbx_seq_one_letter_code
_entity_poly.pdbx_strand_id
1 'polypeptide(L)'
;MKNILGFSTAPSETGDFTRIVKYDARAGRMFRIDRIENNSSFENKAVDITQSFKAIADFENMETGYVLFAPGIAPDFKLVRIGNEFPDRPSDKHKHGVRLMIKLAKDCSGDKPIREMAGTSKSFLAGVEAVYTRYLAEKDDHPGKLPIIVLEKTTPVRSGTGEHSSTNYQPTFKIVGWAPRGDLGGVAPSDGGPPVTGSTQVDAPKADETVNADDF
;
A
#
# COMPACT_ATOMS: atom_id res chain seq x y z
N MET A 1 -22.55 -11.20 -28.47
CA MET A 1 -22.08 -10.28 -29.54
C MET A 1 -21.14 -9.26 -28.90
N LYS A 2 -19.91 -9.12 -29.41
CA LYS A 2 -18.97 -8.06 -28.98
C LYS A 2 -19.42 -6.73 -29.60
N ASN A 3 -19.62 -5.68 -28.79
CA ASN A 3 -19.92 -4.35 -29.30
C ASN A 3 -18.71 -3.81 -30.08
N ILE A 4 -18.96 -3.19 -31.24
CA ILE A 4 -17.97 -2.63 -32.15
C ILE A 4 -17.11 -1.52 -31.55
N LEU A 5 -17.57 -0.92 -30.45
CA LEU A 5 -16.87 0.15 -29.74
C LEU A 5 -15.84 -0.36 -28.71
N GLY A 6 -15.72 -1.68 -28.52
CA GLY A 6 -14.66 -2.26 -27.69
C GLY A 6 -14.86 -2.12 -26.17
N PHE A 7 -16.03 -1.66 -25.71
CA PHE A 7 -16.41 -1.62 -24.30
C PHE A 7 -17.68 -2.41 -24.00
N SER A 8 -17.77 -2.91 -22.77
CA SER A 8 -18.94 -3.64 -22.28
C SER A 8 -20.14 -2.71 -22.14
N THR A 9 -21.29 -3.12 -22.71
CA THR A 9 -22.59 -2.47 -22.49
C THR A 9 -23.44 -3.22 -21.46
N ALA A 10 -22.86 -4.20 -20.76
CA ALA A 10 -23.55 -4.83 -19.65
C ALA A 10 -23.82 -3.77 -18.56
N PRO A 11 -24.99 -3.80 -17.90
CA PRO A 11 -25.20 -2.98 -16.71
C PRO A 11 -24.03 -3.25 -15.76
N SER A 12 -23.37 -2.19 -15.31
CA SER A 12 -22.28 -2.31 -14.34
C SER A 12 -22.79 -3.12 -13.15
N GLU A 13 -22.29 -4.34 -12.97
CA GLU A 13 -22.51 -5.07 -11.73
C GLU A 13 -22.08 -4.15 -10.60
N THR A 14 -23.01 -3.90 -9.67
CA THR A 14 -22.86 -3.07 -8.48
C THR A 14 -21.43 -3.16 -7.96
N GLY A 15 -20.65 -2.09 -8.16
CA GLY A 15 -19.19 -2.13 -8.00
C GLY A 15 -18.76 -2.85 -6.73
N ASP A 16 -18.00 -3.94 -6.88
CA ASP A 16 -17.38 -4.64 -5.76
C ASP A 16 -16.22 -3.78 -5.26
N PHE A 17 -16.56 -2.76 -4.48
CA PHE A 17 -15.57 -1.93 -3.82
C PHE A 17 -14.86 -2.79 -2.77
N THR A 18 -13.54 -2.90 -2.90
CA THR A 18 -12.68 -3.51 -1.89
C THR A 18 -12.98 -2.87 -0.55
N ARG A 19 -13.33 -3.71 0.44
CA ARG A 19 -13.63 -3.24 1.79
C ARG A 19 -12.39 -2.60 2.39
N ILE A 20 -12.57 -1.56 3.21
CA ILE A 20 -11.43 -0.80 3.74
C ILE A 20 -11.25 -0.96 5.24
N VAL A 21 -10.00 -0.76 5.67
CA VAL A 21 -9.61 -0.48 7.05
C VAL A 21 -9.00 0.92 7.09
N LYS A 22 -9.43 1.72 8.06
CA LYS A 22 -9.04 3.12 8.21
C LYS A 22 -8.36 3.34 9.56
N TYR A 23 -7.21 3.99 9.53
CA TYR A 23 -6.59 4.55 10.73
C TYR A 23 -6.97 6.02 10.88
N ASP A 24 -7.60 6.37 12.01
CA ASP A 24 -7.81 7.76 12.40
C ASP A 24 -6.64 8.24 13.27
N ALA A 25 -5.71 8.96 12.65
CA ALA A 25 -4.56 9.51 13.34
C ALA A 25 -4.91 10.62 14.36
N ARG A 26 -6.10 11.23 14.30
CA ARG A 26 -6.50 12.22 15.33
C ARG A 26 -6.94 11.55 16.61
N ALA A 27 -7.54 10.35 16.51
CA ALA A 27 -8.03 9.58 17.64
C ALA A 27 -7.10 8.43 18.07
N GLY A 28 -6.14 8.04 17.23
CA GLY A 28 -5.31 6.86 17.44
C GLY A 28 -6.11 5.56 17.34
N ARG A 29 -7.08 5.50 16.43
CA ARG A 29 -8.02 4.36 16.34
C ARG A 29 -7.99 3.69 14.98
N MET A 30 -8.15 2.38 14.99
CA MET A 30 -8.28 1.56 13.80
C MET A 30 -9.74 1.14 13.62
N PHE A 31 -10.29 1.40 12.45
CA PHE A 31 -11.67 1.07 12.11
C PHE A 31 -11.75 0.16 10.90
N ARG A 32 -12.51 -0.90 11.04
CA ARG A 32 -13.03 -1.66 9.91
C ARG A 32 -14.27 -0.96 9.38
N ILE A 33 -14.33 -0.73 8.07
CA ILE A 33 -15.52 -0.14 7.45
C ILE A 33 -16.33 -1.24 6.78
N ASP A 34 -17.47 -1.56 7.39
CA ASP A 34 -18.44 -2.50 6.85
C ASP A 34 -19.50 -1.74 6.05
N ARG A 35 -20.08 -2.40 5.04
CA ARG A 35 -21.17 -1.84 4.24
C ARG A 35 -22.41 -2.65 4.58
N ILE A 36 -23.39 -1.99 5.19
CA ILE A 36 -24.66 -2.59 5.61
C ILE A 36 -25.72 -2.15 4.61
N GLU A 37 -26.50 -3.11 4.13
CA GLU A 37 -27.68 -2.84 3.33
C GLU A 37 -28.85 -2.50 4.25
N ASN A 38 -29.50 -1.37 3.99
CA ASN A 38 -30.65 -0.89 4.75
C ASN A 38 -31.70 -0.38 3.77
N ASN A 39 -32.80 -1.15 3.62
CA ASN A 39 -33.93 -0.81 2.76
C ASN A 39 -33.54 -0.32 1.35
N SER A 40 -32.72 -1.10 0.62
CA SER A 40 -32.20 -0.78 -0.72
C SER A 40 -31.20 0.38 -0.80
N SER A 41 -30.76 0.92 0.34
CA SER A 41 -29.63 1.84 0.46
C SER A 41 -28.43 1.12 1.10
N PHE A 42 -27.23 1.59 0.83
CA PHE A 42 -26.03 1.08 1.49
C PHE A 42 -25.43 2.14 2.41
N GLU A 43 -25.17 1.76 3.65
CA GLU A 43 -24.54 2.61 4.65
C GLU A 43 -23.19 2.04 5.09
N ASN A 44 -22.21 2.92 5.29
CA ASN A 44 -20.92 2.54 5.84
C ASN A 44 -20.98 2.56 7.36
N LYS A 45 -20.75 1.41 8.00
CA LYS A 45 -20.59 1.29 9.45
C LYS A 45 -19.13 1.15 9.82
N ALA A 46 -18.63 2.08 10.62
CA ALA A 46 -17.30 1.97 11.23
C ALA A 46 -17.37 1.08 12.48
N VAL A 47 -16.55 0.04 12.53
CA VAL A 47 -16.37 -0.84 13.68
C VAL A 47 -14.96 -0.64 14.22
N ASP A 48 -14.85 -0.22 15.48
CA ASP A 48 -13.57 -0.03 16.16
C ASP A 48 -12.92 -1.41 16.38
N ILE A 49 -11.75 -1.61 15.79
CA ILE A 49 -10.93 -2.82 15.90
C ILE A 49 -9.57 -2.50 16.51
N THR A 50 -9.41 -1.35 17.17
CA THR A 50 -8.11 -0.88 17.68
C THR A 50 -7.42 -1.91 18.58
N GLN A 51 -8.17 -2.55 19.47
CA GLN A 51 -7.64 -3.51 20.45
C GLN A 51 -7.50 -4.93 19.90
N SER A 52 -8.20 -5.26 18.83
CA SER A 52 -8.22 -6.60 18.22
C SER A 52 -7.54 -6.65 16.85
N PHE A 53 -6.93 -5.55 16.40
CA PHE A 53 -6.34 -5.48 15.08
C PHE A 53 -5.21 -6.49 14.94
N LYS A 54 -5.44 -7.46 14.05
CA LYS A 54 -4.47 -8.45 13.61
C LYS A 54 -4.70 -8.74 12.15
N ALA A 55 -3.65 -8.67 11.33
CA ALA A 55 -3.78 -8.85 9.89
C ALA A 55 -2.54 -9.47 9.26
N ILE A 56 -2.72 -10.26 8.21
CA ILE A 56 -1.66 -10.55 7.25
C ILE A 56 -1.49 -9.31 6.37
N ALA A 57 -0.26 -8.81 6.20
CA ALA A 57 0.03 -7.61 5.42
C ALA A 57 0.87 -7.92 4.18
N ASP A 58 0.43 -7.47 3.00
CA ASP A 58 1.13 -7.67 1.74
C ASP A 58 2.15 -6.57 1.46
N PHE A 59 3.22 -6.52 2.25
CA PHE A 59 4.26 -5.50 2.07
C PHE A 59 5.00 -5.61 0.74
N GLU A 60 5.06 -6.79 0.13
CA GLU A 60 5.69 -6.98 -1.18
C GLU A 60 4.95 -6.21 -2.27
N ASN A 61 3.62 -6.16 -2.22
CA ASN A 61 2.77 -5.43 -3.16
C ASN A 61 2.31 -4.08 -2.60
N MET A 62 2.97 -3.57 -1.56
CA MET A 62 2.65 -2.25 -1.02
C MET A 62 2.92 -1.17 -2.07
N GLU A 63 2.03 -0.20 -2.16
CA GLU A 63 2.12 0.89 -3.11
C GLU A 63 2.31 2.21 -2.39
N THR A 64 3.16 3.07 -2.94
CA THR A 64 3.44 4.42 -2.44
C THR A 64 3.27 5.43 -3.57
N GLY A 65 2.98 6.68 -3.24
CA GLY A 65 2.64 7.66 -4.26
C GLY A 65 1.88 8.86 -3.70
N TYR A 66 1.03 9.41 -4.55
CA TYR A 66 0.18 10.55 -4.29
C TYR A 66 -1.28 10.13 -4.12
N VAL A 67 -1.91 10.59 -3.04
CA VAL A 67 -3.30 10.27 -2.70
C VAL A 67 -4.07 11.54 -2.35
N LEU A 68 -5.29 11.65 -2.86
CA LEU A 68 -6.25 12.68 -2.49
C LEU A 68 -7.49 12.04 -1.85
N PHE A 69 -7.69 12.34 -0.57
CA PHE A 69 -8.95 12.09 0.14
C PHE A 69 -9.75 13.39 0.22
N ALA A 70 -10.77 13.54 -0.61
CA ALA A 70 -11.66 14.71 -0.59
C ALA A 70 -13.10 14.31 -0.22
N PRO A 71 -13.85 15.14 0.52
CA PRO A 71 -15.23 14.84 0.91
C PRO A 71 -16.13 14.68 -0.32
N GLY A 72 -17.03 13.69 -0.28
CA GLY A 72 -18.06 13.48 -1.30
C GLY A 72 -17.56 12.86 -2.61
N ILE A 73 -16.27 12.53 -2.73
CA ILE A 73 -15.71 11.83 -3.89
C ILE A 73 -14.95 10.57 -3.45
N ALA A 74 -14.81 9.62 -4.38
CA ALA A 74 -13.93 8.48 -4.19
C ALA A 74 -12.46 8.97 -4.05
N PRO A 75 -11.63 8.29 -3.26
CA PRO A 75 -10.20 8.60 -3.20
C PRO A 75 -9.55 8.54 -4.59
N ASP A 76 -8.71 9.52 -4.90
CA ASP A 76 -7.85 9.47 -6.09
C ASP A 76 -6.46 8.97 -5.70
N PHE A 77 -6.06 7.86 -6.34
CA PHE A 77 -4.80 7.17 -6.09
C PHE A 77 -3.92 7.25 -7.32
N LYS A 78 -2.75 7.89 -7.16
CA LYS A 78 -1.64 7.86 -8.12
C LYS A 78 -0.44 7.23 -7.43
N LEU A 79 -0.46 5.91 -7.41
CA LEU A 79 0.49 5.09 -6.68
C LEU A 79 1.28 4.20 -7.64
N VAL A 80 2.47 3.81 -7.19
CA VAL A 80 3.31 2.79 -7.81
C VAL A 80 3.70 1.78 -6.74
N ARG A 81 4.08 0.57 -7.15
CA ARG A 81 4.65 -0.41 -6.21
C ARG A 81 5.92 0.15 -5.57
N ILE A 82 6.10 -0.09 -4.27
CA ILE A 82 7.27 0.39 -3.54
C ILE A 82 8.57 -0.07 -4.21
N GLY A 83 9.53 0.85 -4.34
CA GLY A 83 10.79 0.62 -5.06
C GLY A 83 10.80 1.08 -6.51
N ASN A 84 9.63 1.35 -7.11
CA ASN A 84 9.54 1.94 -8.44
C ASN A 84 9.69 3.47 -8.38
N GLU A 85 9.95 4.07 -9.55
CA GLU A 85 9.99 5.53 -9.72
C GLU A 85 8.66 6.17 -9.32
N PHE A 86 8.74 7.25 -8.54
CA PHE A 86 7.58 7.93 -8.00
C PHE A 86 6.80 8.62 -9.14
N PRO A 87 5.46 8.54 -9.17
CA PRO A 87 4.67 9.15 -10.23
C PRO A 87 4.70 10.68 -10.12
N ASP A 88 4.45 11.35 -11.24
CA ASP A 88 4.26 12.80 -11.25
C ASP A 88 3.10 13.21 -10.34
N ARG A 89 3.31 14.29 -9.56
CA ARG A 89 2.30 14.79 -8.65
C ARG A 89 1.13 15.41 -9.43
N PRO A 90 -0.11 14.89 -9.29
CA PRO A 90 -1.23 15.39 -10.09
C PRO A 90 -1.69 16.80 -9.69
N SER A 91 -1.60 17.11 -8.39
CA SER A 91 -1.91 18.44 -7.85
C SER A 91 -1.32 18.65 -6.46
N ASP A 92 -1.31 19.91 -6.02
CA ASP A 92 -0.97 20.34 -4.67
C ASP A 92 -1.85 19.72 -3.56
N LYS A 93 -3.08 19.33 -3.89
CA LYS A 93 -4.01 18.66 -2.96
C LYS A 93 -3.64 17.19 -2.71
N HIS A 94 -2.92 16.55 -3.63
CA HIS A 94 -2.45 15.20 -3.43
C HIS A 94 -1.30 15.17 -2.43
N LYS A 95 -1.40 14.29 -1.44
CA LYS A 95 -0.39 14.11 -0.39
C LYS A 95 0.34 12.78 -0.61
N HIS A 96 1.57 12.68 -0.11
CA HIS A 96 2.22 11.38 -0.02
C HIS A 96 1.35 10.41 0.77
N GLY A 97 1.22 9.20 0.26
CA GLY A 97 0.39 8.17 0.86
C GLY A 97 0.90 6.77 0.53
N VAL A 98 0.32 5.82 1.25
CA VAL A 98 0.56 4.38 1.08
C VAL A 98 -0.77 3.66 0.92
N ARG A 99 -0.76 2.56 0.17
CA ARG A 99 -1.85 1.59 0.07
C ARG A 99 -1.28 0.18 0.16
N LEU A 100 -1.94 -0.68 0.92
CA LEU A 100 -1.62 -2.10 0.95
C LEU A 100 -2.87 -2.95 1.16
N MET A 101 -2.81 -4.16 0.64
CA MET A 101 -3.80 -5.20 0.89
C MET A 101 -3.48 -5.92 2.20
N ILE A 102 -4.51 -6.15 2.99
CA ILE A 102 -4.43 -6.89 4.24
C ILE A 102 -5.53 -7.94 4.31
N LYS A 103 -5.28 -9.02 5.06
CA LYS A 103 -6.33 -9.94 5.49
C LYS A 103 -6.46 -9.88 7.01
N LEU A 104 -7.59 -9.37 7.49
CA LEU A 104 -7.92 -9.33 8.90
C LEU A 104 -8.10 -10.75 9.46
N ALA A 105 -7.67 -10.94 10.71
CA ALA A 105 -7.92 -12.14 11.47
C ALA A 105 -9.43 -12.31 11.77
N LYS A 106 -9.85 -13.55 12.04
CA LYS A 106 -11.28 -13.91 12.18
C LYS A 106 -12.02 -13.04 13.20
N ASP A 107 -11.37 -12.74 14.32
CA ASP A 107 -11.87 -11.94 15.43
C ASP A 107 -12.17 -10.47 15.07
N CYS A 108 -11.46 -9.91 14.08
CA CYS A 108 -11.63 -8.52 13.65
C CYS A 108 -12.09 -8.38 12.19
N SER A 109 -12.30 -9.47 11.45
CA SER A 109 -12.56 -9.46 9.99
C SER A 109 -13.97 -9.05 9.55
N GLY A 110 -15.00 -9.36 10.34
CA GLY A 110 -16.40 -9.20 9.92
C GLY A 110 -16.72 -10.12 8.75
N ASP A 111 -17.55 -9.67 7.82
CA ASP A 111 -18.06 -10.53 6.75
C ASP A 111 -17.03 -10.81 5.64
N LYS A 112 -16.17 -9.82 5.34
CA LYS A 112 -15.11 -9.94 4.33
C LYS A 112 -13.74 -9.69 4.98
N PRO A 113 -12.82 -10.69 4.99
CA PRO A 113 -11.55 -10.57 5.68
C PRO A 113 -10.47 -9.81 4.91
N ILE A 114 -10.51 -9.84 3.57
CA ILE A 114 -9.55 -9.14 2.70
C ILE A 114 -9.99 -7.68 2.56
N ARG A 115 -9.09 -6.75 2.87
CA ARG A 115 -9.37 -5.32 2.92
C ARG A 115 -8.18 -4.50 2.44
N GLU A 116 -8.48 -3.32 1.91
CA GLU A 116 -7.49 -2.30 1.59
C GLU A 116 -7.24 -1.43 2.83
N MET A 117 -5.97 -1.14 3.12
CA MET A 117 -5.57 -0.12 4.10
C MET A 117 -4.76 0.96 3.40
N ALA A 118 -5.22 2.21 3.50
CA ALA A 118 -4.56 3.35 2.88
C ALA A 118 -4.56 4.58 3.79
N GLY A 119 -3.57 5.44 3.64
CA GLY A 119 -3.46 6.66 4.46
C GLY A 119 -2.38 7.63 4.01
N THR A 120 -2.55 8.90 4.39
CA THR A 120 -1.65 10.02 4.07
C THR A 120 -1.15 10.78 5.30
N SER A 121 -1.58 10.42 6.51
CA SER A 121 -1.17 11.16 7.71
C SER A 121 0.27 10.82 8.09
N LYS A 122 1.05 11.83 8.45
CA LYS A 122 2.47 11.66 8.80
C LYS A 122 2.67 10.60 9.90
N SER A 123 1.82 10.63 10.94
CA SER A 123 1.88 9.65 12.03
C SER A 123 1.57 8.23 11.57
N PHE A 124 0.59 8.04 10.68
CA PHE A 124 0.30 6.70 10.12
C PHE A 124 1.47 6.20 9.26
N LEU A 125 1.97 7.05 8.36
CA LEU A 125 3.08 6.70 7.47
C LEU A 125 4.33 6.30 8.26
N ALA A 126 4.67 7.03 9.32
CA ALA A 126 5.79 6.68 10.20
C ALA A 126 5.60 5.30 10.88
N GLY A 127 4.37 4.96 11.28
CA GLY A 127 4.05 3.64 11.82
C GLY A 127 4.19 2.51 10.80
N VAL A 128 3.73 2.73 9.57
CA VAL A 128 3.86 1.79 8.45
C VAL A 128 5.33 1.60 8.05
N GLU A 129 6.09 2.69 7.94
CA GLU A 129 7.52 2.66 7.64
C GLU A 129 8.31 1.85 8.67
N ALA A 130 8.01 2.04 9.97
CA ALA A 130 8.68 1.32 11.05
C ALA A 130 8.47 -0.21 10.94
N VAL A 131 7.25 -0.67 10.70
CA VAL A 131 6.98 -2.11 10.55
C VAL A 131 7.47 -2.65 9.21
N TYR A 132 7.45 -1.84 8.15
CA TYR A 132 8.03 -2.21 6.85
C TYR A 132 9.55 -2.41 6.95
N THR A 133 10.24 -1.57 7.72
CA THR A 133 11.68 -1.71 8.00
C THR A 133 11.98 -3.02 8.71
N ARG A 134 11.13 -3.43 9.67
CA ARG A 134 11.24 -4.75 10.31
C ARG A 134 10.99 -5.89 9.33
N TYR A 135 9.97 -5.76 8.49
CA TYR A 135 9.70 -6.72 7.44
C TYR A 135 10.92 -6.90 6.52
N LEU A 136 11.56 -5.83 6.06
CA LEU A 136 12.76 -5.93 5.21
C LEU A 136 13.92 -6.66 5.89
N ALA A 137 14.06 -6.53 7.21
CA ALA A 137 15.11 -7.20 7.98
C ALA A 137 14.84 -8.70 8.21
N GLU A 138 13.58 -9.13 8.18
CA GLU A 138 13.16 -10.50 8.53
C GLU A 138 12.69 -11.33 7.31
N LYS A 139 12.31 -10.69 6.19
CA LYS A 139 11.63 -11.36 5.06
C LYS A 139 12.45 -12.49 4.43
N ASP A 140 13.78 -12.39 4.42
CA ASP A 140 14.65 -13.37 3.76
C ASP A 140 14.72 -14.69 4.55
N ASP A 141 14.43 -14.66 5.86
CA ASP A 141 14.27 -15.85 6.72
C ASP A 141 12.89 -16.50 6.58
N HIS A 142 11.98 -15.87 5.82
CA HIS A 142 10.58 -16.26 5.69
C HIS A 142 10.11 -16.34 4.23
N PRO A 143 10.80 -17.09 3.35
CA PRO A 143 10.46 -17.16 1.94
C PRO A 143 9.02 -17.65 1.70
N GLY A 144 8.31 -16.98 0.79
CA GLY A 144 6.93 -17.32 0.42
C GLY A 144 5.87 -17.01 1.49
N LYS A 145 6.25 -16.30 2.57
CA LYS A 145 5.35 -15.90 3.65
C LYS A 145 5.17 -14.40 3.72
N LEU A 146 4.04 -14.00 4.27
CA LEU A 146 3.68 -12.63 4.57
C LEU A 146 3.64 -12.40 6.08
N PRO A 147 4.05 -11.22 6.57
CA PRO A 147 4.02 -10.92 7.99
C PRO A 147 2.59 -10.78 8.50
N ILE A 148 2.37 -11.30 9.69
CA ILE A 148 1.18 -11.05 10.50
C ILE A 148 1.50 -9.88 11.42
N ILE A 149 0.80 -8.76 11.26
CA ILE A 149 0.97 -7.55 12.04
C ILE A 149 -0.17 -7.36 13.05
N VAL A 150 0.14 -6.76 14.20
CA VAL A 150 -0.83 -6.27 15.19
C VAL A 150 -0.57 -4.79 15.49
N LEU A 151 -1.58 -4.09 15.99
CA LEU A 151 -1.43 -2.75 16.54
C LEU A 151 -1.09 -2.88 18.03
N GLU A 152 0.18 -2.70 18.39
CA GLU A 152 0.65 -2.87 19.77
C GLU A 152 0.20 -1.70 20.66
N LYS A 153 0.35 -0.48 20.16
CA LYS A 153 -0.04 0.75 20.86
C LYS A 153 -0.15 1.92 19.90
N THR A 154 -0.66 3.04 20.41
CA THR A 154 -0.62 4.32 19.73
C THR A 154 0.01 5.38 20.63
N THR A 155 0.96 6.15 20.10
CA THR A 155 1.70 7.17 20.86
C THR A 155 1.30 8.57 20.38
N PRO A 156 0.93 9.49 21.28
CA PRO A 156 0.63 10.87 20.89
C PRO A 156 1.91 11.58 20.41
N VAL A 157 1.82 12.23 19.26
CA VAL A 157 2.86 13.04 18.63
C VAL A 157 2.29 14.44 18.42
N ARG A 158 2.82 15.40 19.18
CA ARG A 158 2.46 16.81 19.02
C ARG A 158 3.26 17.42 17.89
N SER A 159 2.58 18.16 17.04
CA SER A 159 3.18 18.93 15.93
C SER A 159 2.71 20.39 16.03
N GLY A 160 3.52 21.32 15.54
CA GLY A 160 3.24 22.76 15.65
C GLY A 160 3.58 23.36 17.03
N THR A 161 3.43 24.68 17.14
CA THR A 161 3.70 25.46 18.35
C THR A 161 2.48 26.32 18.70
N GLY A 162 2.28 26.60 20.00
CA GLY A 162 1.18 27.45 20.48
C GLY A 162 -0.22 26.95 20.07
N GLU A 163 -1.07 27.89 19.66
CA GLU A 163 -2.45 27.64 19.21
C GLU A 163 -2.55 26.79 17.93
N HIS A 164 -1.48 26.71 17.13
CA HIS A 164 -1.42 25.88 15.93
C HIS A 164 -0.88 24.47 16.20
N SER A 165 -0.87 24.04 17.46
CA SER A 165 -0.45 22.69 17.79
C SER A 165 -1.57 21.67 17.56
N SER A 166 -1.20 20.52 16.98
CA SER A 166 -2.09 19.39 16.76
C SER A 166 -1.44 18.12 17.30
N THR A 167 -2.22 17.33 18.02
CA THR A 167 -1.82 15.99 18.48
C THR A 167 -2.37 14.97 17.49
N ASN A 168 -1.47 14.23 16.85
CA ASN A 168 -1.81 13.03 16.11
C ASN A 168 -1.18 11.82 16.79
N TYR A 169 -1.81 10.68 16.70
CA TYR A 169 -1.35 9.43 17.28
C TYR A 169 -0.63 8.62 16.21
N GLN A 170 0.59 8.19 16.53
CA GLN A 170 1.39 7.30 15.70
C GLN A 170 1.11 5.85 16.13
N PRO A 171 0.72 4.95 15.21
CA PRO A 171 0.58 3.55 15.52
C PRO A 171 1.95 2.89 15.61
N THR A 172 2.10 2.01 16.60
CA THR A 172 3.21 1.06 16.68
C THR A 172 2.66 -0.30 16.23
N PHE A 173 3.01 -0.70 15.02
CA PHE A 173 2.73 -2.05 14.54
C PHE A 173 3.86 -3.00 14.90
N LYS A 174 3.51 -4.26 15.15
CA LYS A 174 4.46 -5.33 15.47
C LYS A 174 4.20 -6.55 14.60
N ILE A 175 5.25 -7.14 14.04
CA ILE A 175 5.19 -8.47 13.41
C ILE A 175 5.12 -9.51 14.54
N VAL A 176 4.09 -10.34 14.52
CA VAL A 176 3.84 -11.38 15.54
C VAL A 176 3.88 -12.80 14.97
N GLY A 177 4.14 -12.94 13.67
CA GLY A 177 4.23 -14.21 12.99
C GLY A 177 4.23 -14.03 11.48
N TRP A 178 4.22 -15.16 10.76
CA TRP A 178 4.32 -15.23 9.31
C TRP A 178 3.33 -16.26 8.79
N ALA A 179 2.57 -15.91 7.76
CA ALA A 179 1.56 -16.75 7.13
C ALA A 179 1.92 -17.05 5.67
N PRO A 180 1.59 -18.23 5.12
CA PRO A 180 1.73 -18.48 3.69
C PRO A 180 1.03 -17.40 2.84
N ARG A 181 1.65 -16.94 1.75
CA ARG A 181 1.05 -15.92 0.86
C ARG A 181 -0.36 -16.30 0.38
N GLY A 182 -0.60 -17.58 0.10
CA GLY A 182 -1.91 -18.10 -0.32
C GLY A 182 -3.05 -17.72 0.62
N ASP A 183 -2.76 -17.49 1.91
CA ASP A 183 -3.75 -17.10 2.90
C ASP A 183 -4.36 -15.72 2.60
N LEU A 184 -3.67 -14.82 1.91
CA LEU A 184 -4.20 -13.51 1.51
C LEU A 184 -5.31 -13.62 0.44
N GLY A 185 -5.52 -14.79 -0.17
CA GLY A 185 -6.63 -15.03 -1.10
C GLY A 185 -6.28 -14.89 -2.58
N GLY A 186 -5.13 -15.44 -3.01
CA GLY A 186 -4.79 -15.57 -4.43
C GLY A 186 -4.20 -14.31 -5.10
N VAL A 187 -3.77 -13.31 -4.31
CA VAL A 187 -2.95 -12.20 -4.84
C VAL A 187 -1.52 -12.73 -5.02
N ALA A 188 -1.24 -13.27 -6.22
CA ALA A 188 0.13 -13.59 -6.60
C ALA A 188 1.00 -12.33 -6.49
N PRO A 189 2.31 -12.45 -6.16
CA PRO A 189 3.21 -11.35 -6.43
C PRO A 189 3.09 -11.04 -7.93
N SER A 190 2.83 -9.79 -8.32
CA SER A 190 3.00 -9.45 -9.72
C SER A 190 4.49 -9.63 -10.03
N ASP A 191 4.81 -10.40 -11.08
CA ASP A 191 6.16 -10.63 -11.57
C ASP A 191 6.74 -9.32 -12.15
N GLY A 192 7.04 -8.38 -11.26
CA GLY A 192 7.96 -7.28 -11.50
C GLY A 192 9.34 -7.74 -11.07
N GLY A 193 9.93 -8.67 -11.83
CA GLY A 193 11.35 -8.95 -11.68
C GLY A 193 12.15 -7.64 -11.83
N PRO A 194 13.27 -7.48 -11.09
CA PRO A 194 14.14 -6.34 -11.33
C PRO A 194 14.49 -6.28 -12.82
N PRO A 195 14.57 -5.09 -13.44
CA PRO A 195 14.96 -5.01 -14.83
C PRO A 195 16.31 -5.72 -14.97
N VAL A 196 16.33 -6.79 -15.77
CA VAL A 196 17.57 -7.33 -16.31
C VAL A 196 18.12 -6.20 -17.17
N THR A 197 19.02 -5.41 -16.58
CA THR A 197 19.90 -4.54 -17.35
C THR A 197 20.77 -5.47 -18.18
N GLY A 198 20.30 -5.73 -19.41
CA GLY A 198 21.07 -6.35 -20.47
C GLY A 198 22.30 -5.49 -20.73
N SER A 199 23.35 -5.73 -19.96
CA SER A 199 24.69 -5.28 -20.29
C SER A 199 25.12 -6.14 -21.46
N THR A 200 24.80 -5.66 -22.66
CA THR A 200 25.56 -6.04 -23.85
C THR A 200 26.98 -5.59 -23.56
N GLN A 201 27.88 -6.51 -23.21
CA GLN A 201 29.31 -6.25 -23.27
C GLN A 201 29.60 -5.96 -24.74
N VAL A 202 29.85 -4.69 -25.02
CA VAL A 202 30.45 -4.29 -26.29
C VAL A 202 31.90 -4.74 -26.19
N ASP A 203 32.31 -5.67 -27.05
CA ASP A 203 33.69 -6.07 -27.15
C ASP A 203 34.58 -4.85 -27.42
N ALA A 204 35.76 -4.85 -26.80
CA ALA A 204 36.76 -3.80 -26.98
C ALA A 204 37.10 -3.65 -28.49
N PRO A 205 37.25 -2.42 -29.00
CA PRO A 205 37.67 -2.22 -30.37
C PRO A 205 39.04 -2.87 -30.57
N LYS A 206 39.18 -3.66 -31.64
CA LYS A 206 40.47 -4.19 -32.08
C LYS A 206 41.42 -3.02 -32.28
N ALA A 207 42.60 -3.11 -31.67
CA ALA A 207 43.71 -2.23 -31.97
C ALA A 207 44.07 -2.39 -33.45
N ASP A 208 43.89 -1.33 -34.22
CA ASP A 208 44.46 -1.27 -35.56
C ASP A 208 45.97 -1.05 -35.47
N GLU A 209 46.63 -1.79 -36.32
CA GLU A 209 48.06 -1.82 -36.55
C GLU A 209 48.61 -0.43 -36.87
N THR A 210 49.85 -0.23 -36.42
CA THR A 210 50.71 0.93 -36.61
C THR A 210 50.71 1.52 -38.02
N VAL A 211 50.61 2.85 -38.10
CA VAL A 211 51.33 3.63 -39.11
C VAL A 211 52.28 4.58 -38.37
N ASN A 212 53.57 4.41 -38.64
CA ASN A 212 54.67 5.20 -38.11
C ASN A 212 55.27 6.05 -39.23
N ALA A 213 55.80 7.20 -38.80
CA ALA A 213 56.78 8.07 -39.42
C ALA A 213 56.43 8.78 -40.73
N ASP A 214 56.63 10.09 -40.69
CA ASP A 214 56.72 11.04 -41.80
C ASP A 214 55.39 11.49 -42.44
N ASP A 215 54.68 12.37 -41.74
CA ASP A 215 54.03 13.53 -42.39
C ASP A 215 53.84 14.66 -41.37
N PHE A 216 54.22 15.87 -41.78
CA PHE A 216 54.33 17.10 -40.99
C PHE A 216 53.03 17.57 -40.31
#